data_AF-A0A954K4N2-F1
#
_entry.id   AF-A0A954K4N2-F1
#
_cell.length_a   1.000
_cell.length_b   1.000
_cell.length_c   1.000
_cell.angle_alpha   90.00
_cell.angle_beta   90.00
_cell.angle_gamma   90.00
#
_symmetry.space_group_name_H-M   'P 1'
#
loop_
_entity.id
_entity.type
_entity.pdbx_description
1 polymer ?
#
loop_
_entity_poly.entity_id
_entity_poly.type
_entity_poly.pdbx_seq_one_letter_code
_entity_poly.pdbx_strand_id
1 'polypeptide(L)' 'HNLAAKPESAADLARLRKVLDQWTAETGDTVPKNPTPDRNQRPGGPEPPEFEHREMPGDSRQATAINAPGPILAP' A
#
# COMPACT_ATOMS: atom_id res chain seq x y z
N HIS A 1 0.98 21.44 -7.49
CA HIS A 1 -0.44 21.77 -7.23
C HIS A 1 -1.22 20.49 -6.99
N ASN A 2 -1.85 20.32 -5.83
CA ASN A 2 -2.67 19.13 -5.53
C ASN A 2 -4.10 19.31 -6.10
N LEU A 3 -4.60 18.33 -6.87
CA LEU A 3 -5.94 18.36 -7.48
C LEU A 3 -7.01 17.71 -6.59
N ALA A 4 -6.62 16.90 -5.60
CA ALA A 4 -7.56 16.09 -4.82
C ALA A 4 -8.56 16.93 -4.00
N ALA A 5 -8.21 18.16 -3.63
CA ALA A 5 -9.09 19.05 -2.86
C ALA A 5 -10.00 19.92 -3.76
N LYS A 6 -9.84 19.84 -5.08
CA LYS A 6 -10.56 20.70 -6.00
C LYS A 6 -11.95 20.13 -6.32
N PRO A 7 -13.04 20.90 -6.23
CA PRO A 7 -14.39 20.41 -6.50
C PRO A 7 -14.54 19.79 -7.90
N GLU A 8 -13.86 20.34 -8.91
CA GLU A 8 -13.91 19.82 -10.29
C GLU A 8 -13.33 18.40 -10.43
N SER A 9 -12.50 17.96 -9.49
CA SER A 9 -11.90 16.62 -9.51
C SER A 9 -12.65 15.60 -8.65
N ALA A 10 -13.76 15.98 -8.01
CA ALA A 10 -14.46 15.11 -7.05
C ALA A 10 -14.96 13.79 -7.68
N ALA A 11 -15.49 13.85 -8.90
CA ALA A 11 -15.96 12.65 -9.60
C ALA A 11 -14.82 11.69 -9.95
N ASP A 12 -13.71 12.21 -10.48
CA ASP A 12 -12.52 11.42 -10.77
C ASP A 12 -11.89 10.85 -9.50
N LEU A 13 -11.79 11.64 -8.43
CA LEU A 13 -11.25 11.18 -7.16
C LEU A 13 -12.09 10.03 -6.58
N ALA A 14 -13.42 10.11 -6.67
CA ALA A 14 -14.31 9.04 -6.24
C ALA A 14 -14.13 7.77 -7.08
N ARG A 15 -13.99 7.91 -8.41
CA ARG A 15 -13.73 6.79 -9.32
C ARG A 15 -12.38 6.13 -9.01
N LEU A 16 -11.32 6.92 -8.89
CA LEU A 16 -9.96 6.42 -8.64
C LEU A 16 -9.83 5.73 -7.27
N ARG A 17 -10.53 6.23 -6.24
CA ARG A 17 -10.60 5.54 -4.93
C ARG A 17 -11.21 4.15 -5.04
N LYS A 18 -12.34 4.01 -5.75
CA LYS A 18 -12.97 2.69 -5.97
C LYS A 18 -12.05 1.73 -6.73
N VAL A 19 -11.35 2.23 -7.74
CA VAL A 19 -10.37 1.44 -8.49
C VAL A 19 -9.23 0.99 -7.57
N LEU A 20 -8.74 1.87 -6.69
CA LEU A 20 -7.71 1.53 -5.73
C LEU A 20 -8.20 0.50 -4.71
N ASP A 21 -9.42 0.66 -4.16
CA ASP A 21 -10.03 -0.29 -3.23
C ASP A 21 -10.16 -1.69 -3.86
N GLN A 22 -10.61 -1.75 -5.12
CA GLN A 22 -10.71 -3.00 -5.87
C GLN A 22 -9.32 -3.61 -6.09
N TRP A 23 -8.33 -2.82 -6.50
CA TRP A 23 -6.96 -3.29 -6.68
C TRP A 23 -6.39 -3.85 -5.38
N THR A 24 -6.52 -3.15 -4.26
CA THR A 24 -6.06 -3.60 -2.94
C THR A 24 -6.70 -4.93 -2.53
N ALA A 25 -7.99 -5.13 -2.82
CA ALA A 25 -8.66 -6.41 -2.57
C ALA A 25 -8.13 -7.52 -3.49
N GLU A 26 -7.99 -7.23 -4.79
CA GLU A 26 -7.60 -8.20 -5.81
C GLU A 26 -6.13 -8.60 -5.76
N THR A 27 -5.23 -7.75 -5.28
CA THR A 27 -3.80 -8.09 -5.12
C THR A 27 -3.46 -8.58 -3.72
N GLY A 28 -4.43 -8.55 -2.80
CA GLY A 28 -4.21 -8.91 -1.40
C GLY A 28 -3.31 -7.93 -0.67
N ASP A 29 -3.15 -6.69 -1.15
CA ASP A 29 -2.35 -5.66 -0.47
C ASP A 29 -2.92 -5.36 0.94
N THR A 30 -2.02 -5.21 1.91
CA THR A 30 -2.37 -4.98 3.32
C THR A 30 -1.35 -4.07 3.99
N VAL A 31 -1.83 -3.28 4.96
CA VAL A 31 -0.95 -2.60 5.92
C VAL A 31 -0.48 -3.63 6.97
N PRO A 32 0.84 -3.91 7.06
CA PRO A 32 1.37 -4.86 8.04
C PRO A 32 1.11 -4.39 9.47
N LYS A 33 0.82 -5.33 10.37
CA LYS A 33 0.72 -5.06 11.82
C LYS A 33 2.09 -5.04 12.48
N ASN A 34 3.05 -5.80 11.94
CA ASN A 34 4.42 -5.87 12.44
C ASN A 34 5.43 -5.76 11.30
N PRO A 35 5.60 -4.56 10.70
CA PRO A 35 6.52 -4.36 9.59
C PRO A 35 7.99 -4.48 10.03
N THR A 36 8.87 -4.73 9.06
CA THR A 36 10.33 -4.67 9.25
C THR A 36 10.72 -3.30 9.83
N PRO A 37 11.47 -3.25 10.96
CA PRO A 37 11.91 -2.00 11.56
C PRO A 37 12.76 -1.17 10.60
N ASP A 38 12.74 0.16 10.78
CA ASP A 38 13.66 1.04 10.06
C ASP A 38 15.11 0.65 10.39
N ARG A 39 15.90 0.41 9.34
CA ARG A 39 17.31 0.03 9.48
C ARG A 39 18.18 1.21 9.90
N ASN A 40 17.74 2.44 9.63
CA ASN A 40 18.55 3.62 9.86
C ASN A 40 18.23 4.25 11.22
N GLN A 41 19.29 4.69 11.91
CA GLN A 41 19.13 5.56 13.07
C GLN A 41 18.56 6.91 12.61
N ARG A 42 17.45 7.33 13.22
CA ARG A 42 16.95 8.70 13.02
C ARG A 42 17.90 9.70 13.67
N PRO A 43 18.10 10.90 13.11
CA PRO A 43 18.94 11.92 13.75
C PRO A 43 18.51 12.19 15.20
N GLY A 44 19.42 12.01 16.16
CA GLY A 44 19.15 12.17 17.60
C GLY A 44 18.33 11.05 18.26
N GLY A 45 17.99 9.99 17.52
CA GLY A 45 17.31 8.80 18.04
C GLY A 45 18.26 7.76 18.63
N PRO A 46 17.76 6.77 19.38
CA PRO A 46 18.56 5.63 19.82
C PRO A 46 19.03 4.78 18.63
N GLU A 47 20.10 4.03 18.81
CA GLU A 47 20.57 3.06 17.82
C GLU A 47 19.45 2.05 17.51
N PRO A 48 19.16 1.77 16.23
CA PRO A 48 18.13 0.81 15.86
C PRO A 48 18.50 -0.60 16.34
N PRO A 49 17.51 -1.46 16.64
CA PRO A 49 17.76 -2.85 17.01
C PRO A 49 18.39 -3.62 15.84
N GLU A 50 18.88 -4.83 16.12
CA GLU A 50 19.36 -5.75 15.08
C GLU A 50 18.31 -5.93 13.99
N PHE A 51 18.76 -5.86 12.74
CA PHE A 51 17.88 -5.87 11.58
C PHE A 51 17.27 -7.26 11.37
N GLU A 52 15.94 -7.31 11.27
CA GLU A 52 15.17 -8.54 11.08
C GLU A 52 14.04 -8.29 10.07
N HIS A 53 13.88 -9.20 9.10
CA HIS A 53 12.74 -9.20 8.20
C HIS A 53 11.47 -9.63 8.93
N ARG A 54 10.40 -8.83 8.82
CA ARG A 54 9.08 -9.14 9.39
C ARG A 54 8.00 -9.14 8.32
N GLU A 55 6.76 -8.91 8.71
CA GLU A 55 5.59 -8.95 7.82
C GLU A 55 5.75 -7.97 6.66
N MET A 56 5.66 -8.50 5.44
CA MET A 56 5.61 -7.73 4.21
C MET A 56 4.16 -7.36 3.89
N PRO A 57 3.92 -6.25 3.15
CA PRO A 57 2.60 -5.95 2.61
C PRO A 57 2.04 -7.15 1.83
N GLY A 58 0.83 -7.58 2.19
CA GLY A 58 0.13 -8.70 1.58
C GLY A 58 0.42 -10.09 2.14
N ASP A 59 1.37 -10.25 3.08
CA ASP A 59 1.66 -11.56 3.71
C ASP A 59 0.42 -12.14 4.38
N SER A 60 -0.32 -11.33 5.13
CA SER A 60 -1.53 -11.73 5.84
C SER A 60 -2.68 -12.20 4.92
N ARG A 61 -2.58 -11.93 3.61
CA ARG A 61 -3.52 -12.36 2.57
C ARG A 61 -2.91 -13.27 1.52
N GLN A 62 -1.68 -13.76 1.73
CA GLN A 62 -0.97 -14.63 0.78
C GLN A 62 -0.88 -14.02 -0.63
N ALA A 63 -0.58 -12.71 -0.71
CA ALA A 63 -0.53 -11.95 -1.96
C ALA A 63 0.34 -12.60 -3.05
N THR A 64 1.40 -13.31 -2.67
CA THR A 64 2.30 -14.04 -3.58
C THR A 64 1.64 -15.17 -4.37
N ALA A 65 0.47 -15.63 -3.94
CA ALA A 65 -0.33 -16.66 -4.62
C ALA A 65 -1.47 -16.07 -5.47
N ILE A 66 -1.67 -14.75 -5.47
CA ILE A 66 -2.79 -14.10 -6.15
C ILE A 66 -2.38 -13.67 -7.56
N ASN A 67 -3.17 -14.08 -8.55
CA ASN A 67 -2.94 -13.80 -9.97
C ASN A 67 -4.12 -13.04 -10.61
N ALA A 68 -4.79 -12.17 -9.83
CA ALA A 68 -5.89 -11.38 -10.35
C ALA A 68 -5.39 -10.37 -11.40
N PRO A 69 -6.13 -10.14 -12.49
CA PRO A 69 -5.71 -9.24 -13.57
C PRO A 69 -5.74 -7.75 -13.18
N GLY A 70 -6.34 -7.42 -12.04
CA GLY A 70 -6.53 -6.05 -11.61
C GLY A 70 -7.76 -5.38 -12.25
N PRO A 71 -8.16 -4.21 -11.73
CA PRO A 71 -9.38 -3.51 -12.14
C PRO A 71 -9.28 -2.73 -13.46
N ILE A 72 -8.07 -2.52 -14.00
CA ILE A 72 -7.85 -1.80 -15.26
C ILE A 72 -7.31 -2.79 -16.29
N LEU A 73 -8.16 -3.20 -17.22
CA LEU A 73 -7.77 -4.04 -18.35
C LEU A 73 -7.32 -3.13 -19.51
N ALA A 74 -6.17 -3.43 -20.11
CA ALA A 74 -5.77 -2.83 -21.38
C ALA A 74 -6.71 -3.34 -22.49
N PRO A 75 -7.06 -2.50 -23.48
CA PRO A 75 -7.91 -2.90 -24.61
C PRO A 75 -7.26 -3.94 -25.52
#